data_AF-A0A5C9C062-F1
#
_entry.id   AF-A0A5C9C062-F1
#
_cell.length_a   1.000
_cell.length_b   1.000
_cell.length_c   1.000
_cell.angle_alpha   90.00
_cell.angle_beta   90.00
_cell.angle_gamma   90.00
#
_symmetry.space_group_name_H-M   'P 1'
#
loop_
_entity.id
_entity.type
_entity.pdbx_description
1 polymer ?
#
loop_
_entity_poly.entity_id
_entity_poly.type
_entity_poly.pdbx_seq_one_letter_code
_entity_poly.pdbx_strand_id
1 'polypeptide(L)'
;MQKAKHRIIIDTNLWISYLLTRDLSKIDELLKSNHATILFSQELLEEFLEVANRPKFKKYFSESDIKNLLANINDKAEFIKIKSIINVCRDPKDNFLLSIAKDGKATHLITGDRDLLVLKKIGKTEIITIAEYLSI
;
A
#
# COMPACT_ATOMS: atom_id res chain seq x y z
N MET A 1 -27.25 -0.89 8.09
CA MET A 1 -26.10 -0.10 8.58
C MET A 1 -25.04 -0.12 7.48
N GLN A 2 -24.65 1.02 6.91
CA GLN A 2 -23.59 1.05 5.90
C GLN A 2 -22.29 0.61 6.58
N LYS A 3 -21.69 -0.51 6.18
CA LYS A 3 -20.35 -0.91 6.65
C LYS A 3 -19.41 0.28 6.38
N ALA A 4 -18.71 0.75 7.40
CA ALA A 4 -17.75 1.84 7.25
C ALA A 4 -16.71 1.43 6.19
N LYS A 5 -16.50 2.30 5.20
CA LYS A 5 -15.56 2.03 4.10
C LYS A 5 -14.14 1.92 4.69
N HIS A 6 -13.49 0.78 4.53
CA HIS A 6 -12.11 0.58 4.97
C HIS A 6 -11.22 1.59 4.26
N ARG A 7 -10.25 2.16 4.97
CA ARG A 7 -9.22 3.03 4.42
C ARG A 7 -7.90 2.29 4.53
N ILE A 8 -7.31 1.90 3.41
CA ILE A 8 -6.22 0.93 3.39
C ILE A 8 -4.98 1.52 2.73
N ILE A 9 -3.82 1.19 3.29
CA ILE A 9 -2.52 1.47 2.68
C ILE A 9 -1.97 0.12 2.22
N ILE A 10 -1.45 0.06 1.01
CA ILE A 10 -0.80 -1.13 0.46
C ILE A 10 0.69 -0.78 0.31
N ASP A 11 1.52 -1.54 0.98
CA ASP A 11 2.98 -1.44 0.93
C ASP A 11 3.52 -1.61 -0.52
N THR A 12 4.56 -0.85 -0.85
CA THR A 12 5.34 -0.96 -2.09
C THR A 12 5.66 -2.40 -2.47
N ASN A 13 6.11 -3.23 -1.53
CA ASN A 13 6.51 -4.60 -1.82
C ASN A 13 5.35 -5.45 -2.37
N LEU A 14 4.11 -5.16 -1.98
CA LEU A 14 2.93 -5.84 -2.50
C LEU A 14 2.59 -5.39 -3.93
N TRP A 15 2.74 -4.11 -4.25
CA TRP A 15 2.59 -3.61 -5.63
C TRP A 15 3.63 -4.23 -6.58
N ILE A 16 4.87 -4.34 -6.13
CA ILE A 16 5.93 -4.99 -6.88
C ILE A 16 5.64 -6.48 -7.04
N SER A 17 5.23 -7.17 -5.97
CA SER A 17 4.83 -8.59 -6.03
C SER A 17 3.69 -8.82 -7.02
N TYR A 18 2.70 -7.92 -7.05
CA TYR A 18 1.61 -7.96 -8.03
C TYR A 18 2.13 -7.85 -9.47
N LEU A 19 3.03 -6.89 -9.77
CA LEU A 19 3.63 -6.75 -11.09
C LEU A 19 4.47 -7.97 -11.50
N LEU A 20 5.17 -8.59 -10.55
CA LEU A 20 6.01 -9.76 -10.80
C LEU A 20 5.23 -11.04 -11.08
N THR A 21 4.20 -11.28 -10.28
CA THR A 21 3.44 -12.54 -10.32
C THR A 21 2.34 -12.50 -11.37
N ARG A 22 1.85 -11.30 -11.71
CA ARG A 22 0.58 -11.11 -12.39
C ARG A 22 -0.55 -11.87 -11.70
N ASP A 23 -0.41 -12.14 -10.40
CA ASP A 23 -1.45 -12.76 -9.59
C ASP A 23 -2.46 -11.67 -9.27
N LEU A 24 -3.33 -11.49 -10.25
CA LEU A 24 -4.40 -10.51 -10.26
C LEU A 24 -5.35 -10.68 -9.08
N SER A 25 -5.46 -11.88 -8.50
CA SER A 25 -6.56 -12.22 -7.59
C SER A 25 -6.66 -11.29 -6.37
N LYS A 26 -5.57 -11.11 -5.64
CA LYS A 26 -5.60 -10.46 -4.32
C LYS A 26 -5.71 -8.94 -4.40
N ILE A 27 -4.89 -8.29 -5.23
CA ILE A 27 -4.91 -6.83 -5.37
C ILE A 27 -6.09 -6.39 -6.24
N ASP A 28 -6.49 -7.16 -7.27
CA ASP A 28 -7.69 -6.78 -8.03
C ASP A 28 -8.95 -6.87 -7.19
N GLU A 29 -9.04 -7.85 -6.28
CA GLU A 29 -10.18 -7.94 -5.36
C GLU A 29 -10.28 -6.68 -4.49
N LEU A 30 -9.15 -6.18 -3.98
CA LEU A 30 -9.08 -4.90 -3.28
C LEU A 30 -9.49 -3.72 -4.17
N LEU A 31 -8.98 -3.68 -5.40
CA LEU A 31 -9.27 -2.62 -6.37
C LEU A 31 -10.71 -2.65 -6.90
N LYS A 32 -11.36 -3.82 -6.91
CA LYS A 32 -12.77 -4.00 -7.36
C LYS A 32 -13.75 -3.81 -6.20
N SER A 33 -13.30 -3.96 -4.96
CA SER A 33 -14.15 -3.78 -3.79
C SER A 33 -14.55 -2.32 -3.58
N ASN A 34 -15.85 -2.04 -3.63
CA ASN A 34 -16.41 -0.73 -3.26
C ASN A 34 -16.35 -0.45 -1.74
N HIS A 35 -15.91 -1.43 -0.95
CA HIS A 35 -15.83 -1.33 0.51
C HIS A 35 -14.51 -0.76 1.02
N ALA A 36 -13.53 -0.52 0.14
CA ALA A 36 -12.24 0.05 0.52
C ALA A 36 -11.91 1.33 -0.29
N THR A 37 -11.23 2.26 0.35
CA THR A 37 -10.54 3.39 -0.28
C THR A 37 -9.05 3.16 -0.07
N ILE A 38 -8.29 3.10 -1.17
CA ILE A 38 -6.83 3.01 -1.11
C ILE A 38 -6.29 4.40 -0.80
N LEU A 39 -5.38 4.48 0.15
CA LEU A 39 -4.65 5.69 0.49
C LEU A 39 -3.27 5.62 -0.14
N PHE A 40 -2.87 6.69 -0.81
CA PHE A 40 -1.56 6.83 -1.41
C PHE A 40 -0.92 8.14 -0.94
N SER A 41 0.39 8.27 -1.09
CA SER A 41 1.07 9.56 -0.94
C SER A 41 2.12 9.72 -2.02
N GLN A 42 2.71 10.92 -2.09
CA GLN A 42 3.81 11.18 -3.02
C GLN A 42 5.03 10.30 -2.68
N GLU A 43 5.34 10.13 -1.40
CA GLU A 43 6.43 9.30 -0.90
C GLU A 43 6.23 7.83 -1.24
N LEU A 44 5.01 7.30 -1.08
CA LEU A 44 4.70 5.92 -1.48
C LEU A 44 4.85 5.72 -3.00
N LEU A 45 4.43 6.71 -3.79
CA LEU A 45 4.58 6.68 -5.24
C LEU A 45 6.04 6.71 -5.68
N GLU A 46 6.85 7.57 -5.05
CA GLU A 46 8.28 7.69 -5.32
C GLU A 46 9.03 6.41 -4.97
N GLU A 47 8.78 5.83 -3.78
CA GLU A 47 9.36 4.55 -3.37
C GLU A 47 8.96 3.44 -4.35
N PHE A 48 7.66 3.36 -4.70
CA PHE A 48 7.19 2.39 -5.69
C PHE A 48 7.90 2.53 -7.04
N LEU A 49 8.01 3.75 -7.57
CA LEU A 49 8.69 4.02 -8.83
C LEU A 49 10.18 3.70 -8.76
N GLU A 50 10.86 4.05 -7.66
CA GLU A 50 12.27 3.71 -7.45
C GLU A 50 12.46 2.20 -7.48
N VAL A 51 11.65 1.46 -6.72
CA VAL A 51 11.74 0.01 -6.61
C VAL A 51 11.39 -0.64 -7.95
N ALA A 52 10.31 -0.22 -8.62
CA ALA A 52 9.84 -0.78 -9.89
C ALA A 52 10.86 -0.60 -11.02
N ASN A 53 11.63 0.49 -11.03
CA ASN A 53 12.63 0.78 -12.06
C ASN A 53 13.98 0.05 -11.86
N ARG A 54 14.14 -0.72 -10.78
CA ARG A 54 15.40 -1.45 -10.53
C ARG A 54 15.71 -2.44 -11.67
N PRO A 55 16.97 -2.55 -12.14
CA PRO A 55 17.32 -3.37 -13.30
C PRO A 55 16.88 -4.84 -13.22
N LYS A 56 16.87 -5.42 -12.01
CA LYS A 56 16.42 -6.79 -11.75
C LYS A 56 14.96 -7.05 -12.13
N PHE A 57 14.12 -6.01 -12.21
CA PHE A 57 12.70 -6.13 -12.51
C PHE A 57 12.32 -5.91 -13.98
N LYS A 58 13.21 -5.29 -14.77
CA LYS A 58 12.97 -4.98 -16.19
C LYS A 58 12.62 -6.19 -17.07
N LYS A 59 12.97 -7.41 -16.62
CA LYS A 59 12.66 -8.65 -17.34
C LYS A 59 11.28 -9.25 -17.02
N TYR A 60 10.58 -8.74 -16.01
CA TYR A 60 9.30 -9.31 -15.55
C TYR A 60 8.10 -8.46 -15.96
N PHE A 61 8.24 -7.14 -15.94
CA PHE A 61 7.19 -6.19 -16.35
C PHE A 61 7.80 -4.99 -17.06
N SER A 62 7.03 -4.40 -17.97
CA SER A 62 7.46 -3.26 -18.77
C SER A 62 7.07 -1.91 -18.13
N GLU A 63 7.60 -0.82 -18.67
CA GLU A 63 7.15 0.52 -18.28
C GLU A 63 5.65 0.76 -18.57
N SER A 64 5.08 0.09 -19.58
CA SER A 64 3.65 0.19 -19.86
C SER A 64 2.82 -0.49 -18.77
N ASP A 65 3.30 -1.60 -18.21
CA ASP A 65 2.63 -2.28 -17.09
C ASP A 65 2.59 -1.38 -15.85
N ILE A 66 3.70 -0.68 -15.56
CA ILE A 66 3.78 0.31 -14.46
C ILE A 66 2.79 1.45 -14.72
N LYS A 67 2.78 2.04 -15.92
CA LYS A 67 1.88 3.15 -16.27
C LYS A 67 0.40 2.75 -16.15
N ASN A 68 0.04 1.55 -16.61
CA ASN A 68 -1.33 1.04 -16.50
C ASN A 68 -1.75 0.85 -15.04
N LEU A 69 -0.86 0.31 -14.20
CA LEU A 69 -1.12 0.19 -12.76
C LEU A 69 -1.30 1.56 -12.10
N LEU A 70 -0.43 2.52 -12.40
CA LEU A 70 -0.52 3.87 -11.86
C LEU A 70 -1.79 4.60 -12.28
N ALA A 71 -2.23 4.44 -13.53
CA ALA A 71 -3.51 4.98 -13.98
C ALA A 71 -4.68 4.40 -13.15
N ASN A 72 -4.71 3.09 -12.95
CA ASN A 72 -5.72 2.42 -12.13
C ASN A 72 -5.70 2.87 -10.66
N ILE A 73 -4.50 3.08 -10.09
CA ILE A 73 -4.34 3.59 -8.73
C ILE A 73 -4.85 5.03 -8.66
N ASN A 74 -4.45 5.90 -9.60
CA ASN A 74 -4.83 7.30 -9.60
C ASN A 74 -6.35 7.52 -9.69
N ASP A 75 -7.05 6.64 -10.41
CA ASP A 75 -8.51 6.72 -10.52
C ASP A 75 -9.26 6.28 -9.25
N LYS A 76 -8.62 5.47 -8.38
CA LYS A 76 -9.29 4.83 -7.23
C LYS A 76 -8.74 5.26 -5.86
N ALA A 77 -7.52 5.79 -5.82
CA ALA A 77 -6.84 6.11 -4.59
C ALA A 77 -7.08 7.56 -4.16
N GLU A 78 -7.08 7.76 -2.85
CA GLU A 78 -7.06 9.07 -2.23
C GLU A 78 -5.61 9.44 -1.91
N PHE A 79 -5.11 10.52 -2.52
CA PHE A 79 -3.76 11.01 -2.26
C PHE A 79 -3.73 11.85 -0.98
N ILE A 80 -2.97 11.36 0.00
CA ILE A 80 -2.76 11.95 1.31
C ILE A 80 -1.46 12.75 1.28
N LYS A 81 -1.56 14.01 1.70
CA LYS A 81 -0.38 14.84 1.97
C LYS A 81 0.15 14.54 3.37
N ILE A 82 1.36 13.99 3.46
CA ILE A 82 2.03 13.74 4.73
C ILE A 82 2.35 15.08 5.41
N LYS A 83 2.00 15.17 6.69
CA LYS A 83 2.29 16.31 7.59
C LYS A 83 2.87 15.84 8.92
N SER A 84 2.48 14.65 9.36
CA SER A 84 3.01 14.01 10.56
C SER A 84 4.38 13.38 10.27
N ILE A 85 5.27 13.50 11.25
CA ILE A 85 6.53 12.74 11.29
C ILE A 85 6.36 11.67 12.35
N ILE A 86 6.50 10.40 11.97
CA ILE A 86 6.43 9.25 12.86
C ILE A 86 7.75 8.52 12.73
N ASN A 87 8.47 8.32 13.84
CA ASN A 87 9.77 7.67 13.85
C ASN A 87 9.75 6.48 14.82
N VAL A 88 8.93 5.48 14.52
CA VAL A 88 8.73 4.31 15.40
C VAL A 88 9.03 2.98 14.72
N CYS A 89 9.07 2.93 13.38
CA CYS A 89 9.55 1.76 12.68
C CYS A 89 11.06 1.60 12.87
N ARG A 90 11.53 0.36 12.92
CA ARG A 90 12.97 0.04 12.98
C ARG A 90 13.69 0.43 11.70
N ASP A 91 13.05 0.24 10.55
CA ASP A 91 13.52 0.80 9.29
C ASP A 91 12.95 2.22 9.13
N PRO A 92 13.80 3.26 9.14
CA PRO A 92 13.35 4.63 8.95
C PRO A 92 12.68 4.88 7.59
N LYS A 93 12.93 4.03 6.60
CA LYS A 93 12.31 4.15 5.27
C LYS A 93 10.83 3.85 5.29
N ASP A 94 10.34 3.02 6.20
CA ASP A 94 8.92 2.66 6.25
C ASP A 94 8.09 3.61 7.11
N ASN A 95 8.74 4.54 7.82
CA ASN A 95 8.06 5.49 8.68
C ASN A 95 7.02 6.35 7.94
N PHE A 96 7.22 6.62 6.64
CA PHE A 96 6.23 7.37 5.87
C PHE A 96 4.90 6.60 5.77
N LEU A 97 4.90 5.26 5.69
CA LEU A 97 3.67 4.45 5.69
C LEU A 97 2.86 4.67 6.96
N LEU A 98 3.55 4.78 8.10
CA LEU A 98 2.94 5.09 9.38
C LEU A 98 2.40 6.52 9.41
N SER A 99 3.11 7.48 8.81
CA SER A 99 2.63 8.85 8.66
C SER A 99 1.36 8.93 7.79
N ILE A 100 1.30 8.21 6.66
CA ILE A 100 0.07 8.07 5.86
C ILE A 100 -1.04 7.49 6.72
N ALA A 101 -0.74 6.47 7.53
CA ALA A 101 -1.73 5.84 8.40
C ALA A 101 -2.39 6.84 9.36
N LYS A 102 -1.59 7.73 9.93
CA LYS A 102 -2.09 8.79 10.82
C LYS A 102 -2.84 9.89 10.07
N ASP A 103 -2.21 10.48 9.06
CA ASP A 103 -2.76 11.67 8.37
C ASP A 103 -3.95 11.32 7.49
N GLY A 104 -3.93 10.14 6.86
CA GLY A 104 -5.00 9.60 6.03
C GLY A 104 -6.09 8.89 6.82
N LYS A 105 -5.99 8.81 8.16
CA LYS A 105 -6.91 8.08 9.04
C LYS A 105 -7.14 6.64 8.53
N ALA A 106 -6.05 5.95 8.24
CA ALA A 106 -6.12 4.58 7.77
C ALA A 106 -6.77 3.69 8.83
N THR A 107 -7.48 2.68 8.34
CA THR A 107 -7.97 1.56 9.14
C THR A 107 -6.99 0.40 9.11
N HIS A 108 -6.31 0.19 7.98
CA HIS A 108 -5.37 -0.91 7.80
C HIS A 108 -4.13 -0.46 7.02
N LEU A 109 -2.98 -0.97 7.41
CA LEU A 109 -1.75 -0.99 6.64
C LEU A 109 -1.48 -2.45 6.27
N ILE A 110 -1.53 -2.75 4.98
CA ILE A 110 -1.33 -4.09 4.43
C ILE A 110 0.12 -4.20 3.99
N THR A 111 0.88 -5.07 4.63
CA THR A 111 2.33 -5.21 4.41
C THR A 111 2.79 -6.66 4.60
N GLY A 112 3.89 -7.02 3.94
CA GLY A 112 4.63 -8.26 4.20
C GLY A 112 5.88 -8.04 5.06
N ASP A 113 6.18 -6.79 5.44
CA ASP A 113 7.38 -6.42 6.18
C ASP A 113 7.25 -6.78 7.66
N ARG A 114 8.22 -7.52 8.18
CA ARG A 114 8.23 -7.98 9.58
C ARG A 114 8.47 -6.85 10.57
N ASP A 115 9.24 -5.83 10.20
CA ASP A 115 9.52 -4.66 11.04
C ASP A 115 8.31 -3.72 11.16
N LEU A 116 7.39 -3.77 10.20
CA LEU A 116 6.07 -3.15 10.33
C LEU A 116 5.08 -4.05 11.06
N LEU A 117 5.00 -5.34 10.70
CA LEU A 117 4.04 -6.29 11.31
C LEU A 117 4.25 -6.46 12.81
N VAL A 118 5.49 -6.36 13.30
CA VAL A 118 5.78 -6.44 14.75
C VAL A 118 5.10 -5.32 15.55
N LEU A 119 4.81 -4.17 14.93
CA LEU A 119 4.10 -3.07 15.56
C LEU A 119 2.63 -3.43 15.82
N LYS A 120 2.04 -4.31 15.00
CA LYS A 120 0.63 -4.79 14.99
C LYS A 120 -0.43 -3.70 14.78
N LYS A 121 -0.24 -2.52 15.37
CA LYS A 121 -1.18 -1.41 15.33
C LYS A 121 -0.47 -0.08 15.54
N ILE A 122 -0.94 0.95 14.86
CA ILE A 122 -0.59 2.34 15.14
C ILE A 122 -1.83 3.21 15.25
N GLY A 123 -2.07 3.77 16.44
CA GLY A 123 -3.32 4.48 16.73
C GLY A 123 -4.54 3.59 16.48
N LYS A 124 -5.32 3.89 15.43
CA LYS A 124 -6.48 3.09 15.01
C LYS A 124 -6.19 2.15 13.83
N THR A 125 -5.01 2.25 13.23
CA THR A 125 -4.63 1.48 12.03
C THR A 125 -4.07 0.13 12.42
N GLU A 126 -4.69 -0.95 11.95
CA GLU A 126 -4.16 -2.31 12.11
C GLU A 126 -3.12 -2.61 11.04
N ILE A 127 -2.03 -3.27 11.42
CA ILE A 127 -0.93 -3.61 10.52
C ILE A 127 -0.95 -5.12 10.33
N ILE A 128 -1.33 -5.56 9.14
CA ILE A 128 -1.64 -6.96 8.86
C ILE A 128 -1.13 -7.36 7.48
N THR A 129 -1.07 -8.66 7.23
CA THR A 129 -0.75 -9.23 5.93
C THR A 129 -1.96 -9.17 5.00
N ILE A 130 -1.69 -9.29 3.69
CA ILE A 130 -2.77 -9.36 2.68
C ILE A 130 -3.68 -10.59 2.88
N ALA A 131 -3.12 -11.71 3.36
CA ALA A 131 -3.90 -12.92 3.62
C ALA A 131 -4.87 -12.72 4.80
N GLU A 132 -4.43 -12.06 5.86
CA GLU A 132 -5.29 -11.70 6.99
C GLU A 132 -6.36 -10.72 6.56
N TYR A 133 -6.02 -9.67 5.78
CA TYR A 133 -7.00 -8.68 5.33
C TYR A 133 -8.13 -9.29 4.48
N LEU A 134 -7.79 -10.22 3.56
CA LEU A 134 -8.79 -10.87 2.71
C LEU A 134 -9.71 -11.84 3.47
N SER A 135 -9.42 -12.14 4.74
CA SER A 135 -10.24 -13.02 5.57
C SER A 135 -11.24 -12.25 6.47
N ILE A 136 -11.34 -10.93 6.33
CA ILE A 136 -12.20 -10.01 7.12
C ILE A 136 -13.53 -9.73 6.39
#